data_AF-A0A916N9N3-F1
#
_entry.id   AF-A0A916N9N3-F1
#
_cell.length_a   1.000
_cell.length_b   1.000
_cell.length_c   1.000
_cell.angle_alpha   90.00
_cell.angle_beta   90.00
_cell.angle_gamma   90.00
#
_symmetry.space_group_name_H-M   'P 1'
#
loop_
_entity.id
_entity.type
_entity.pdbx_description
1 polymer ?
#
loop_
_entity_poly.entity_id
_entity_poly.type
_entity_poly.pdbx_seq_one_letter_code
_entity_poly.pdbx_strand_id
1 'polypeptide(L)'
;MSELTGKSGDTPSLLEFPCDFPVKIMGVRSDGFAQAIAEVVLRHAPDFDAATMEMRVSKAGNYLALTCTVRATSKAQLDALYMELTRHPDVKVVL
;
A
#
# COMPACT_ATOMS: atom_id res chain seq x y z
N MET A 1 27.59 30.24 -24.80
CA MET A 1 27.06 29.03 -25.45
C MET A 1 26.51 28.18 -24.33
N SER A 2 25.26 28.41 -23.93
CA SER A 2 24.03 27.97 -24.61
C SER A 2 23.86 26.46 -24.47
N GLU A 3 23.00 26.06 -23.53
CA GLU A 3 21.95 25.04 -23.70
C GLU A 3 21.07 25.14 -22.44
N LEU A 4 19.96 25.88 -22.52
CA LEU A 4 18.64 25.47 -23.01
C LEU A 4 17.79 24.85 -21.89
N THR A 5 16.94 25.70 -21.31
CA THR A 5 15.53 25.47 -20.99
C THR A 5 15.00 24.03 -21.05
N GLY A 6 14.41 23.57 -19.95
CA GLY A 6 13.44 22.48 -19.93
C GLY A 6 12.31 22.77 -18.94
N LYS A 7 11.35 23.63 -19.33
CA LYS A 7 10.03 23.72 -18.68
C LYS A 7 8.95 23.57 -19.75
N SER A 8 8.42 22.34 -19.87
CA SER A 8 7.17 21.92 -20.54
C SER A 8 6.96 20.46 -20.10
N GLY A 9 5.96 20.09 -19.28
CA GLY A 9 4.54 20.02 -19.63
C GLY A 9 4.22 18.58 -20.04
N ASP A 10 3.48 17.85 -19.19
CA ASP A 10 2.99 16.45 -19.37
C ASP A 10 4.00 15.30 -19.14
N THR A 11 4.08 14.82 -17.90
CA THR A 11 4.58 13.48 -17.54
C THR A 11 3.92 13.11 -16.21
N PRO A 12 3.32 11.91 -16.05
CA PRO A 12 2.71 11.54 -14.78
C PRO A 12 3.79 11.63 -13.72
N SER A 13 3.55 12.51 -12.74
CA SER A 13 4.47 12.97 -11.71
C SER A 13 5.52 11.93 -11.35
N LEU A 14 6.80 12.31 -11.47
CA LEU A 14 7.91 11.55 -10.90
C LEU A 14 7.58 11.27 -9.43
N LEU A 15 7.17 10.05 -9.10
CA LEU A 15 7.04 9.61 -7.72
C LEU A 15 8.41 9.80 -7.06
N GLU A 16 8.54 10.80 -6.20
CA GLU A 16 9.77 11.06 -5.45
C GLU A 16 9.83 10.07 -4.30
N PHE A 17 10.64 9.03 -4.49
CA PHE A 17 10.89 8.04 -3.44
C PHE A 17 12.04 8.51 -2.53
N PRO A 18 11.97 8.27 -1.21
CA PRO A 18 10.91 7.55 -0.52
C PRO A 18 9.68 8.43 -0.23
N CYS A 19 8.48 7.87 -0.40
CA CYS A 19 7.20 8.55 -0.10
C CYS A 19 6.32 7.63 0.73
N ASP A 20 5.54 8.19 1.65
CA ASP A 20 4.49 7.47 2.36
C ASP A 20 3.27 7.25 1.45
N PHE A 21 2.89 5.98 1.29
CA PHE A 21 1.75 5.58 0.47
C PHE A 21 0.73 4.85 1.35
N PRO A 22 -0.47 5.43 1.55
CA PRO A 22 -1.56 4.74 2.24
C PRO A 22 -2.13 3.67 1.32
N VAL A 23 -1.89 2.39 1.66
CA VAL A 23 -2.45 1.24 0.99
C VAL A 23 -3.69 0.80 1.75
N LYS A 24 -4.83 0.76 1.08
CA LYS A 24 -6.09 0.37 1.68
C LYS A 24 -6.49 -1.02 1.19
N ILE A 25 -6.52 -1.97 2.13
CA ILE A 25 -6.83 -3.37 1.88
C ILE A 25 -8.22 -3.66 2.43
N MET A 26 -9.14 -4.10 1.59
CA MET A 26 -10.42 -4.63 2.03
C MET A 26 -10.44 -6.14 1.84
N GLY A 27 -10.74 -6.87 2.91
CA GLY A 27 -10.86 -8.32 2.87
C GLY A 27 -12.02 -8.84 3.73
N VAL A 28 -12.19 -10.15 3.69
CA VAL A 28 -13.15 -10.85 4.56
C VAL A 28 -12.66 -10.72 5.99
N ARG A 29 -13.59 -10.42 6.91
CA ARG A 29 -13.25 -10.41 8.34
C ARG A 29 -12.96 -11.85 8.78
N SER A 30 -11.70 -12.12 9.10
CA SER A 30 -11.25 -13.39 9.65
C SER A 30 -10.27 -13.14 10.79
N ASP A 31 -10.30 -14.01 11.80
CA ASP A 31 -9.39 -13.98 12.95
C ASP A 31 -7.97 -14.28 12.45
N GLY A 32 -7.18 -13.23 12.24
CA GLY A 32 -5.84 -13.31 11.67
C GLY A 32 -5.63 -12.53 10.37
N PHE A 33 -6.68 -11.98 9.75
CA PHE A 33 -6.53 -11.21 8.51
C PHE A 33 -5.61 -9.99 8.70
N ALA A 34 -5.84 -9.19 9.73
CA ALA A 34 -5.02 -8.03 10.03
C ALA A 34 -3.54 -8.38 10.27
N GLN A 35 -3.28 -9.49 10.98
CA GLN A 35 -1.93 -9.99 11.22
C GLN A 35 -1.27 -10.45 9.92
N ALA A 36 -1.96 -11.23 9.10
CA ALA A 36 -1.45 -11.71 7.82
C ALA A 36 -1.06 -10.55 6.88
N ILE A 37 -1.90 -9.52 6.81
CA ILE A 37 -1.62 -8.32 6.01
C ILE A 37 -0.44 -7.53 6.58
N ALA A 38 -0.37 -7.36 7.90
CA ALA A 38 0.76 -6.69 8.54
C ALA A 38 2.08 -7.43 8.28
N GLU A 39 2.09 -8.77 8.35
CA GLU A 39 3.28 -9.58 8.04
C GLU A 39 3.71 -9.44 6.58
N VAL A 40 2.76 -9.44 5.63
CA VAL A 40 3.06 -9.19 4.21
C VAL A 40 3.65 -7.79 4.04
N VAL A 41 3.01 -6.76 4.61
CA VAL A 41 3.50 -5.38 4.53
C VAL A 41 4.90 -5.25 5.12
N LEU A 42 5.16 -5.84 6.30
CA LEU A 42 6.48 -5.82 6.96
C LEU A 42 7.59 -6.47 6.12
N ARG A 43 7.28 -7.50 5.31
CA ARG A 43 8.26 -8.11 4.39
C ARG A 43 8.70 -7.14 3.29
N HIS A 44 7.78 -6.33 2.77
CA HIS A 44 8.07 -5.37 1.70
C HIS A 44 8.52 -4.00 2.23
N ALA A 45 8.09 -3.65 3.44
CA ALA A 45 8.37 -2.42 4.13
C ALA A 45 8.74 -2.72 5.60
N PRO A 46 10.00 -3.06 5.90
CA PRO A 46 10.44 -3.35 7.27
C PRO A 46 10.40 -2.12 8.20
N ASP A 47 10.32 -0.92 7.62
CA ASP A 47 10.13 0.37 8.32
C ASP A 47 8.64 0.61 8.66
N PHE A 48 7.73 -0.25 8.19
CA PHE A 48 6.30 -0.14 8.48
C PHE A 48 6.01 -0.45 9.95
N ASP A 49 5.23 0.41 10.58
CA ASP A 49 4.77 0.20 11.94
C ASP A 49 3.33 -0.29 11.96
N ALA A 50 3.11 -1.52 12.44
CA ALA A 50 1.79 -2.13 12.48
C ALA A 50 0.81 -1.42 13.44
N ALA A 51 1.30 -0.60 14.38
CA ALA A 51 0.42 0.20 15.23
C ALA A 51 -0.17 1.42 14.50
N THR A 52 0.43 1.85 13.38
CA THR A 52 -0.16 2.85 12.47
C THR A 52 -1.26 2.28 11.59
N MET A 53 -1.47 0.96 11.59
CA MET A 53 -2.51 0.32 10.80
C MET A 53 -3.89 0.63 11.36
N GLU A 54 -4.71 1.31 10.55
CA GLU A 54 -6.09 1.57 10.91
C GLU A 54 -6.99 0.41 10.48
N MET A 55 -7.80 -0.09 11.41
CA MET A 55 -8.73 -1.18 11.18
C MET A 55 -10.17 -0.66 11.26
N ARG A 56 -10.92 -0.84 10.17
CA ARG A 56 -12.32 -0.41 10.09
C ARG A 56 -13.21 -1.56 9.66
N VAL A 57 -14.09 -1.98 10.57
CA VAL A 57 -15.11 -2.98 10.26
C VAL A 57 -16.17 -2.36 9.36
N SER A 58 -16.55 -3.08 8.31
CA SER A 58 -17.63 -2.65 7.42
C SER A 58 -18.98 -2.65 8.13
N LYS A 59 -19.92 -1.81 7.69
CA LYS A 59 -21.22 -1.63 8.32
C LYS A 59 -22.04 -2.93 8.46
N ALA A 60 -21.79 -3.89 7.57
CA ALA A 60 -22.44 -5.21 7.58
C ALA A 60 -21.67 -6.28 8.38
N GLY A 61 -20.48 -5.98 8.91
CA GLY A 61 -19.67 -6.93 9.71
C GLY A 61 -18.95 -8.03 8.92
N ASN A 62 -19.22 -8.19 7.62
CA ASN A 62 -18.61 -9.22 6.78
C ASN A 62 -17.18 -8.90 6.31
N TYR A 63 -16.82 -7.62 6.26
CA TYR A 63 -15.55 -7.16 5.69
C TYR A 63 -14.77 -6.30 6.68
N LEU A 64 -13.45 -6.39 6.61
CA LEU A 64 -12.51 -5.54 7.32
C LEU A 64 -11.72 -4.70 6.30
N ALA A 65 -11.72 -3.39 6.49
CA ALA A 65 -10.86 -2.47 5.77
C ALA A 65 -9.66 -2.14 6.65
N LEU A 66 -8.46 -2.36 6.13
CA LEU A 66 -7.19 -2.02 6.73
C LEU A 66 -6.59 -0.87 5.92
N THR A 67 -6.12 0.18 6.59
CA THR A 67 -5.32 1.24 5.96
C THR A 67 -3.92 1.13 6.53
N CYS A 68 -2.95 0.83 5.67
CA CYS A 68 -1.55 0.69 6.02
C CYS A 68 -0.74 1.76 5.30
N THR A 69 -0.16 2.70 6.03
CA THR A 69 0.74 3.70 5.43
C THR A 69 2.14 3.11 5.31
N VAL A 70 2.53 2.72 4.10
CA VAL A 70 3.84 2.11 3.84
C VAL A 70 4.80 3.12 3.26
N ARG A 71 6.07 3.05 3.65
CA ARG A 71 7.11 3.85 3.02
C ARG A 71 7.52 3.21 1.71
N ALA A 72 6.99 3.72 0.60
CA ALA A 72 7.38 3.30 -0.74
C ALA A 72 8.78 3.84 -1.03
N THR A 73 9.72 2.95 -1.26
CA THR A 73 11.09 3.28 -1.68
C THR A 73 11.28 3.15 -3.19
N SER A 74 10.38 2.44 -3.87
CA SER A 74 10.40 2.22 -5.31
C SER A 74 9.04 1.71 -5.80
N LYS A 75 8.72 1.98 -7.08
CA LYS A 75 7.50 1.46 -7.71
C LYS A 75 7.44 -0.08 -7.69
N ALA A 76 8.57 -0.75 -7.88
CA ALA A 76 8.65 -2.22 -7.86
C ALA A 76 8.31 -2.82 -6.48
N GLN A 77 8.67 -2.12 -5.38
CA GLN A 77 8.32 -2.54 -4.02
C GLN A 77 6.80 -2.46 -3.81
N LEU A 78 6.18 -1.37 -4.24
CA LEU A 78 4.72 -1.23 -4.19
C LEU A 78 4.05 -2.31 -5.04
N ASP A 79 4.48 -2.49 -6.30
CA ASP A 79 3.92 -3.49 -7.20
C ASP A 79 3.99 -4.91 -6.60
N ALA A 80 5.14 -5.29 -6.02
CA ALA A 80 5.31 -6.55 -5.32
C ALA A 80 4.35 -6.69 -4.12
N LEU A 81 4.19 -5.62 -3.32
CA LEU A 81 3.24 -5.58 -2.22
C LEU A 81 1.80 -5.76 -2.70
N TYR A 82 1.35 -4.98 -3.70
CA TYR A 82 0.01 -5.10 -4.28
C TYR A 82 -0.23 -6.50 -4.85
N MET A 83 0.75 -7.08 -5.53
CA MET A 83 0.64 -8.42 -6.11
C MET A 83 0.51 -9.51 -5.03
N GLU A 84 1.29 -9.41 -3.96
CA GLU A 84 1.22 -10.36 -2.84
C GLU A 84 -0.08 -10.24 -2.05
N LEU A 85 -0.54 -9.01 -1.79
CA LEU A 85 -1.84 -8.75 -1.16
C LEU A 85 -2.99 -9.29 -2.02
N THR A 86 -2.97 -9.05 -3.34
CA THR A 86 -4.02 -9.53 -4.26
C THR A 86 -4.04 -11.06 -4.38
N ARG A 87 -2.92 -11.73 -4.14
CA ARG A 87 -2.82 -13.19 -4.09
C ARG A 87 -3.41 -13.79 -2.81
N HIS A 88 -3.64 -12.99 -1.78
CA HIS A 88 -4.17 -13.48 -0.51
C HIS A 88 -5.67 -13.81 -0.65
N PRO A 89 -6.12 -15.02 -0.27
CA PRO A 89 -7.50 -15.47 -0.53
C PRO A 89 -8.59 -14.62 0.15
N ASP A 90 -8.27 -14.06 1.32
CA ASP A 90 -9.16 -13.19 2.08
C ASP A 90 -9.22 -11.75 1.55
N VAL A 91 -8.24 -11.30 0.75
CA VAL A 91 -8.24 -9.96 0.16
C VAL A 91 -9.25 -9.91 -0.99
N LYS A 92 -10.09 -8.89 -0.98
CA LYS A 92 -11.08 -8.64 -2.04
C LYS A 92 -10.72 -7.46 -2.90
N VAL A 93 -10.18 -6.41 -2.29
CA VAL A 93 -9.82 -5.17 -2.97
C VAL A 93 -8.57 -4.59 -2.31
N VAL A 94 -7.65 -4.07 -3.12
CA VAL A 94 -6.52 -3.26 -2.68
C VAL A 94 -6.59 -1.94 -3.45
N LEU A 95 -6.48 -0.82 -2.76
CA LEU A 95 -6.53 0.55 -3.29
C LEU A 95 -5.28 1.30 -2.85
#